data_AF-A0A7I8EQ41-F1
#
_entry.id   AF-A0A7I8EQ41-F1
#
_cell.length_a   1.000
_cell.length_b   1.000
_cell.length_c   1.000
_cell.angle_alpha   90.00
_cell.angle_beta   90.00
_cell.angle_gamma   90.00
#
_symmetry.space_group_name_H-M   'P 1'
#
loop_
_entity.id
_entity.type
_entity.pdbx_description
1 polymer ?
#
loop_
_entity_poly.entity_id
_entity_poly.type
_entity_poly.pdbx_seq_one_letter_code
_entity_poly.pdbx_strand_id
1 'polypeptide(L)'
;MFSILTERKVREMRTADQVLSIIHERGKRGLPLERVYRLLFNPALYLKAYGKIYRNNGALTPGSTEETVDGMSMSKIAAIIEALRYERYHWTPVRRIYIEKRHSKKKRPLGLPSWSNKLLQEVMRLILSAYYEPQFSPSSHGFRPGRGCHTALSEIYHTWIGTKWMVEGDIAQCFDALDHSVLLSILSENIHDGRFLRLIEGLLKAGYLEEWRYHATYSGSPQGGILSPLLANIYLDKLDKFVETTLAPAYTRGERRRVNPPYGALQRRALDLRKTGKREEAETLRHQMQCLPSLDPTDPGYRRMRYLRYADDWLSAT
;
A
#
# COMPACT_ATOMS: atom_id res chain seq x y z
N MET A 1 -16.72 -21.47 -53.01
CA MET A 1 -17.20 -20.09 -52.77
C MET A 1 -17.98 -20.10 -51.45
N PHE A 2 -17.27 -20.12 -50.32
CA PHE A 2 -17.86 -20.24 -48.97
C PHE A 2 -17.92 -18.85 -48.32
N SER A 3 -19.13 -18.34 -48.14
CA SER A 3 -19.41 -17.11 -47.40
C SER A 3 -19.26 -17.37 -45.89
N ILE A 4 -18.19 -16.87 -45.30
CA ILE A 4 -18.02 -16.81 -43.85
C ILE A 4 -18.70 -15.52 -43.39
N LEU A 5 -19.96 -15.64 -42.96
CA LEU A 5 -20.63 -14.61 -42.19
C LEU A 5 -20.00 -14.57 -40.79
N THR A 6 -19.28 -13.48 -40.54
CA THR A 6 -18.76 -13.07 -39.24
C THR A 6 -19.89 -12.91 -38.22
N GLU A 7 -20.11 -13.93 -37.40
CA GLU A 7 -20.86 -13.79 -36.16
C GLU A 7 -20.05 -12.94 -35.16
N ARG A 8 -20.43 -11.67 -35.03
CA ARG A 8 -20.06 -10.84 -33.88
C ARG A 8 -20.69 -11.45 -32.62
N LYS A 9 -19.97 -12.33 -31.93
CA LYS A 9 -20.27 -12.68 -30.53
C LYS A 9 -20.29 -11.39 -29.70
N VAL A 10 -21.48 -10.94 -29.34
CA VAL A 10 -21.71 -9.92 -28.32
C VAL A 10 -21.07 -10.47 -27.04
N ARG A 11 -19.92 -9.93 -26.63
CA ARG A 11 -19.30 -10.27 -25.35
C ARG A 11 -20.28 -9.88 -24.26
N GLU A 12 -20.85 -10.86 -23.57
CA GLU A 12 -21.64 -10.64 -22.36
C GLU A 12 -20.91 -9.64 -21.45
N MET A 13 -21.68 -8.69 -20.91
CA MET A 13 -21.15 -7.63 -20.07
C MET A 13 -20.65 -8.27 -18.77
N ARG A 14 -19.34 -8.58 -18.72
CA ARG A 14 -18.71 -9.18 -17.54
C ARG A 14 -19.01 -8.34 -16.30
N THR A 15 -19.41 -9.00 -15.23
CA THR A 15 -19.69 -8.33 -13.96
C THR A 15 -18.42 -7.66 -13.43
N ALA A 16 -18.58 -6.63 -12.60
CA ALA A 16 -17.45 -5.92 -12.01
C ALA A 16 -16.49 -6.88 -11.27
N ASP A 17 -17.05 -7.85 -10.55
CA ASP A 17 -16.27 -8.85 -9.80
C ASP A 17 -15.47 -9.78 -10.70
N GLN A 18 -16.05 -10.25 -11.80
CA GLN A 18 -15.34 -11.08 -12.78
C GLN A 18 -14.18 -10.32 -13.43
N VAL A 19 -14.38 -9.04 -13.75
CA VAL A 19 -13.30 -8.21 -14.32
C VAL A 19 -12.17 -8.05 -13.31
N LEU A 20 -12.50 -7.73 -12.06
CA LEU A 20 -11.50 -7.53 -11.01
C LEU A 20 -10.78 -8.83 -10.62
N SER A 21 -11.47 -9.98 -10.61
CA SER A 21 -10.83 -11.27 -10.31
C SER A 21 -9.84 -11.69 -11.41
N ILE A 22 -10.17 -11.46 -12.68
CA ILE A 22 -9.24 -11.70 -13.79
C ILE A 22 -7.98 -10.83 -13.65
N ILE A 23 -8.15 -9.56 -13.29
CA ILE A 23 -7.03 -8.63 -13.08
C ILE A 23 -6.18 -9.08 -11.88
N HIS A 24 -6.82 -9.55 -10.82
CA HIS A 24 -6.15 -10.07 -9.64
C HIS A 24 -5.29 -11.30 -9.95
N GLU A 25 -5.83 -12.27 -10.68
CA GLU A 25 -5.07 -13.45 -11.12
C GLU A 25 -3.90 -13.09 -12.04
N ARG A 26 -4.05 -12.07 -12.89
CA ARG A 26 -2.92 -11.57 -13.70
C ARG A 26 -1.86 -10.89 -12.83
N GLY A 27 -2.27 -10.09 -11.85
CA GLY A 27 -1.38 -9.45 -10.89
C GLY A 27 -0.58 -10.47 -10.07
N LYS A 28 -1.23 -11.55 -9.61
CA LYS A 28 -0.57 -12.66 -8.92
C LYS A 28 0.51 -13.34 -9.77
N ARG A 29 0.31 -13.39 -11.09
CA ARG A 29 1.28 -13.95 -12.06
C ARG A 29 2.33 -12.93 -12.52
N GLY A 30 2.25 -11.67 -12.10
CA GLY A 30 3.13 -10.60 -12.56
C GLY A 30 3.03 -10.33 -14.07
N LEU A 31 1.89 -10.63 -14.69
CA LEU A 31 1.70 -10.43 -16.13
C LEU A 31 1.26 -8.99 -16.41
N PRO A 32 1.83 -8.31 -17.41
CA PRO A 32 1.47 -6.93 -17.70
C PRO A 32 -0.01 -6.81 -18.09
N LEU A 33 -0.57 -5.65 -17.76
CA LEU A 33 -1.93 -5.27 -18.13
C LEU A 33 -1.91 -4.47 -19.43
N GLU A 34 -2.61 -5.00 -20.43
CA GLU A 34 -2.87 -4.32 -21.68
C GLU A 34 -4.32 -3.83 -21.73
N ARG A 35 -4.57 -2.73 -22.46
CA ARG A 35 -5.91 -2.20 -22.76
C ARG A 35 -6.76 -1.91 -21.51
N VAL A 36 -6.11 -1.50 -20.42
CA VAL A 36 -6.76 -1.11 -19.15
C VAL A 36 -7.77 0.01 -19.34
N TYR A 37 -7.48 0.96 -20.24
CA TYR A 37 -8.36 2.08 -20.53
C TYR A 37 -9.75 1.63 -21.00
N ARG A 38 -9.83 0.52 -21.75
CA ARG A 38 -11.10 -0.03 -22.22
C ARG A 38 -11.97 -0.56 -21.07
N LEU A 39 -11.37 -0.95 -19.95
CA LEU A 39 -12.11 -1.41 -18.76
C LEU A 39 -12.90 -0.26 -18.12
N LEU A 40 -12.40 0.97 -18.25
CA LEU A 40 -13.10 2.18 -17.79
C LEU A 40 -14.42 2.44 -18.52
N PHE A 41 -14.76 1.67 -19.57
CA PHE A 41 -16.05 1.76 -20.25
C PHE A 41 -17.12 0.85 -19.64
N ASN A 42 -16.79 0.01 -18.66
CA ASN A 42 -17.74 -0.90 -18.04
C ASN A 42 -18.55 -0.17 -16.93
N PRO A 43 -19.86 0.06 -17.10
CA PRO A 43 -20.68 0.75 -16.10
C PRO A 43 -20.73 0.01 -14.75
N ALA A 44 -20.58 -1.31 -14.73
CA ALA A 44 -20.62 -2.11 -13.52
C ALA A 44 -19.50 -1.72 -12.53
N LEU A 45 -18.34 -1.30 -13.02
CA LEU A 45 -17.24 -0.83 -12.17
C LEU A 45 -17.60 0.49 -11.47
N TYR A 46 -18.31 1.40 -12.16
CA TYR A 46 -18.77 2.66 -11.57
C TYR A 46 -19.84 2.44 -10.53
N LEU A 47 -20.77 1.50 -10.75
CA LEU A 47 -21.77 1.13 -9.75
C LEU A 47 -21.13 0.56 -8.49
N LYS A 48 -20.12 -0.32 -8.65
CA LYS A 48 -19.36 -0.86 -7.52
C LYS A 48 -18.57 0.23 -6.79
N ALA A 49 -17.95 1.14 -7.52
CA ALA A 49 -17.25 2.30 -6.96
C ALA A 49 -18.22 3.21 -6.19
N TYR A 50 -19.37 3.52 -6.76
CA TYR A 50 -20.43 4.31 -6.12
C TYR A 50 -20.85 3.70 -4.78
N GLY A 51 -21.14 2.40 -4.74
CA GLY A 51 -21.52 1.70 -3.50
C GLY A 51 -20.44 1.75 -2.41
N LYS A 52 -19.16 1.87 -2.75
CA LYS A 52 -18.07 2.07 -1.78
C LYS A 52 -17.98 3.52 -1.28
N ILE A 53 -18.05 4.50 -2.16
CA ILE A 53 -17.91 5.91 -1.78
C ILE A 53 -19.15 6.40 -1.03
N TYR A 54 -20.34 5.95 -1.42
CA TYR A 54 -21.62 6.32 -0.81
C TYR A 54 -21.65 6.08 0.71
N ARG A 55 -20.97 5.02 1.18
CA ARG A 55 -20.94 4.64 2.60
C ARG A 55 -20.06 5.54 3.48
N ASN A 56 -19.25 6.41 2.89
CA ASN A 56 -18.31 7.25 3.64
C ASN A 56 -18.98 8.55 4.11
N ASN A 57 -18.72 8.98 5.35
CA ASN A 57 -19.29 10.22 5.92
C ASN A 57 -18.93 11.51 5.17
N GLY A 58 -17.87 11.51 4.35
CA GLY A 58 -17.47 12.64 3.48
C GLY A 58 -18.10 12.62 2.08
N ALA A 59 -19.06 11.72 1.83
CA ALA A 59 -19.72 11.58 0.55
C ALA A 59 -20.54 12.85 0.21
N LEU A 60 -21.25 13.40 1.19
CA LEU A 60 -22.09 14.59 1.04
C LEU A 60 -21.32 15.92 0.96
N THR A 61 -20.00 15.92 1.17
CA THR A 61 -19.21 17.16 1.13
C THR A 61 -18.87 17.55 -0.31
N PRO A 62 -19.36 18.71 -0.81
CA PRO A 62 -19.09 19.16 -2.17
C PRO A 62 -17.60 19.47 -2.38
N GLY A 63 -17.11 19.18 -3.58
CA GLY A 63 -15.73 19.39 -3.99
C GLY A 63 -15.47 20.79 -4.55
N SER A 64 -14.74 20.86 -5.66
CA SER A 64 -14.60 22.07 -6.48
C SER A 64 -15.86 22.43 -7.28
N THR A 65 -16.76 21.47 -7.47
CA THR A 65 -18.08 21.64 -8.10
C THR A 65 -19.17 21.44 -7.05
N GLU A 66 -20.34 22.05 -7.25
CA GLU A 66 -21.54 21.87 -6.41
C GLU A 66 -22.13 20.45 -6.46
N GLU A 67 -21.59 19.58 -7.31
CA GLU A 67 -22.00 18.18 -7.41
C GLU A 67 -21.84 17.43 -6.08
N THR A 68 -22.96 17.00 -5.52
CA THR A 68 -23.05 16.05 -4.39
C THR A 68 -23.48 14.66 -4.87
N VAL A 69 -23.45 13.69 -3.96
CA VAL A 69 -23.82 12.28 -4.21
C VAL A 69 -25.23 12.12 -4.77
N ASP A 70 -26.16 12.95 -4.31
CA ASP A 70 -27.59 12.86 -4.62
C ASP A 70 -27.90 13.24 -6.08
N GLY A 71 -26.99 13.96 -6.74
CA GLY A 71 -27.07 14.29 -8.17
C GLY A 71 -26.48 13.23 -9.09
N MET A 72 -26.16 12.03 -8.60
CA MET A 72 -25.53 10.96 -9.38
C MET A 72 -26.59 10.06 -10.04
N SER A 73 -26.53 9.99 -11.36
CA SER A 73 -27.43 9.20 -12.19
C SER A 73 -26.65 8.28 -13.14
N MET A 74 -27.32 7.26 -13.66
CA MET A 74 -26.77 6.44 -14.74
C MET A 74 -26.41 7.26 -15.98
N SER A 75 -27.14 8.35 -16.27
CA SER A 75 -26.80 9.27 -17.37
C SER A 75 -25.48 9.99 -17.14
N LYS A 76 -25.16 10.34 -15.89
CA LYS A 76 -23.87 10.95 -15.54
C LYS A 76 -22.70 9.98 -15.68
N ILE A 77 -22.89 8.73 -15.26
CA ILE A 77 -21.89 7.66 -15.50
C ILE A 77 -21.67 7.48 -17.00
N ALA A 78 -22.75 7.46 -17.80
CA ALA A 78 -22.65 7.35 -19.24
C ALA A 78 -21.89 8.54 -19.86
N ALA A 79 -22.14 9.77 -19.39
CA ALA A 79 -21.41 10.95 -19.85
C ALA A 79 -19.91 10.89 -19.52
N ILE A 80 -19.53 10.40 -18.32
CA ILE A 80 -18.11 10.17 -17.97
C ILE A 80 -17.49 9.13 -18.91
N ILE A 81 -18.18 8.01 -19.13
CA ILE A 81 -17.71 6.94 -20.01
C ILE A 81 -17.56 7.43 -21.46
N GLU A 82 -18.48 8.26 -21.93
CA GLU A 82 -18.43 8.87 -23.26
C GLU A 82 -17.26 9.84 -23.39
N ALA A 83 -17.06 10.72 -22.41
CA ALA A 83 -15.91 11.62 -22.35
C ALA A 83 -14.58 10.85 -22.37
N LEU A 84 -14.49 9.73 -21.64
CA LEU A 84 -13.33 8.83 -21.68
C LEU A 84 -13.19 8.15 -23.04
N ARG A 85 -14.28 7.67 -23.66
CA ARG A 85 -14.24 7.00 -24.97
C ARG A 85 -13.63 7.88 -26.06
N TYR A 86 -13.92 9.18 -26.01
CA TYR A 86 -13.38 10.17 -26.95
C TYR A 86 -12.12 10.88 -26.43
N GLU A 87 -11.56 10.46 -25.29
CA GLU A 87 -10.37 11.06 -24.67
C GLU A 87 -10.52 12.57 -24.40
N ARG A 88 -11.75 13.02 -24.14
CA ARG A 88 -12.12 14.42 -23.84
C ARG A 88 -12.28 14.68 -22.35
N TYR A 89 -12.04 13.68 -21.52
CA TYR A 89 -12.14 13.83 -20.07
C TYR A 89 -10.97 14.66 -19.54
N HIS A 90 -11.30 15.79 -18.88
CA HIS A 90 -10.32 16.67 -18.26
C HIS A 90 -10.52 16.64 -16.75
N TRP A 91 -9.43 16.43 -16.02
CA TRP A 91 -9.47 16.46 -14.56
C TRP A 91 -9.71 17.87 -14.06
N THR A 92 -10.77 18.04 -13.28
CA THR A 92 -11.01 19.32 -12.59
C THR A 92 -10.08 19.48 -11.37
N PRO A 93 -9.55 20.70 -11.13
CA PRO A 93 -8.69 20.97 -9.99
C PRO A 93 -9.38 20.65 -8.67
N VAL A 94 -8.60 20.20 -7.70
CA VAL A 94 -9.08 19.79 -6.38
C VAL A 94 -9.25 21.02 -5.48
N ARG A 95 -10.39 21.18 -4.79
CA ARG A 95 -10.59 22.29 -3.84
C ARG A 95 -9.81 22.05 -2.56
N ARG A 96 -8.91 22.97 -2.17
CA ARG A 96 -8.11 22.85 -0.94
C ARG A 96 -8.84 23.47 0.25
N ILE A 97 -8.95 22.72 1.34
CA ILE A 97 -9.51 23.16 2.62
C ILE A 97 -8.51 22.82 3.70
N TYR A 98 -8.37 23.68 4.71
CA TYR A 98 -7.48 23.45 5.83
C TYR A 98 -8.22 22.86 7.02
N ILE A 99 -7.75 21.72 7.51
CA ILE A 99 -8.26 21.08 8.74
C ILE A 99 -7.18 21.23 9.81
N GLU A 100 -7.59 21.58 11.02
CA GLU A 100 -6.66 21.68 12.15
C GLU A 100 -6.19 20.28 12.57
N LYS A 101 -4.87 20.10 12.77
CA LYS A 101 -4.36 18.85 13.33
C LYS A 101 -4.78 18.77 14.80
N ARG A 102 -5.25 17.58 15.22
CA ARG A 102 -5.54 17.30 16.63
C ARG A 102 -4.26 17.56 17.44
N HIS A 103 -4.34 18.48 18.42
CA HIS A 103 -3.23 18.89 19.28
C HIS A 103 -2.03 19.61 18.61
N SER A 104 -2.20 20.25 17.45
CA SER A 104 -1.15 21.07 16.83
C SER A 104 -1.70 22.32 16.15
N LYS A 105 -0.98 23.44 16.23
CA LYS A 105 -1.30 24.68 15.49
C LYS A 105 -1.12 24.54 13.96
N LYS A 106 -0.53 23.44 13.48
CA LYS A 106 -0.33 23.19 12.04
C LYS A 106 -1.63 22.71 11.40
N LYS A 107 -2.04 23.37 10.31
CA LYS A 107 -3.19 22.95 9.51
C LYS A 107 -2.76 21.89 8.47
N ARG A 108 -3.56 20.84 8.28
CA ARG A 108 -3.39 19.87 7.19
C ARG A 108 -4.25 20.31 6.01
N PRO A 109 -3.66 20.51 4.82
CA PRO A 109 -4.44 20.75 3.62
C PRO A 109 -5.16 19.46 3.21
N LEU A 110 -6.45 19.56 2.93
CA LEU A 110 -7.28 18.50 2.38
C LEU A 110 -7.83 18.96 1.04
N GLY A 111 -7.57 18.18 0.01
CA GLY A 111 -8.14 18.33 -1.30
C GLY A 111 -9.47 17.59 -1.39
N LEU A 112 -10.54 18.31 -1.73
CA LEU A 112 -11.85 17.77 -2.05
C LEU A 112 -12.07 17.76 -3.58
N PRO A 113 -11.91 16.60 -4.25
CA PRO A 113 -12.20 16.49 -5.67
C PRO A 113 -13.71 16.57 -5.94
N SER A 114 -14.08 16.90 -7.18
CA SER A 114 -15.46 16.79 -7.66
C SER A 114 -15.98 15.34 -7.54
N TRP A 115 -17.29 15.15 -7.45
CA TRP A 115 -17.87 13.82 -7.32
C TRP A 115 -17.55 12.92 -8.53
N SER A 116 -17.61 13.50 -9.73
CA SER A 116 -17.25 12.82 -10.97
C SER A 116 -15.79 12.35 -10.97
N ASN A 117 -14.86 13.18 -10.49
CA ASN A 117 -13.45 12.79 -10.33
C ASN A 117 -13.27 11.72 -9.24
N LYS A 118 -13.97 11.86 -8.09
CA LYS A 118 -13.94 10.86 -7.00
C LYS A 118 -14.35 9.49 -7.52
N LEU A 119 -15.43 9.44 -8.30
CA LEU A 119 -15.96 8.21 -8.86
C LEU A 119 -14.96 7.56 -9.83
N LEU A 120 -14.39 8.33 -10.76
CA LEU A 120 -13.39 7.82 -11.69
C LEU A 120 -12.11 7.37 -10.96
N GLN A 121 -11.64 8.14 -9.98
CA GLN A 121 -10.49 7.76 -9.15
C GLN A 121 -10.73 6.45 -8.41
N GLU A 122 -11.93 6.22 -7.86
CA GLU A 122 -12.27 4.95 -7.20
C GLU A 122 -12.32 3.79 -8.20
N VAL A 123 -12.86 3.98 -9.40
CA VAL A 123 -12.82 2.96 -10.46
C VAL A 123 -11.38 2.59 -10.81
N MET A 124 -10.53 3.60 -11.01
CA MET A 124 -9.09 3.39 -11.25
C MET A 124 -8.43 2.67 -10.06
N ARG A 125 -8.79 3.03 -8.83
CA ARG A 125 -8.29 2.39 -7.61
C ARG A 125 -8.70 0.93 -7.52
N LEU A 126 -9.95 0.59 -7.87
CA LEU A 126 -10.40 -0.81 -7.89
C LEU A 126 -9.57 -1.66 -8.84
N ILE A 127 -9.31 -1.15 -10.04
CA ILE A 127 -8.49 -1.82 -11.07
C ILE A 127 -7.05 -1.99 -10.60
N LEU A 128 -6.42 -0.89 -10.17
CA LEU A 128 -5.02 -0.91 -9.74
C LEU A 128 -4.81 -1.74 -8.47
N SER A 129 -5.73 -1.65 -7.51
CA SER A 129 -5.67 -2.42 -6.27
C SER A 129 -5.81 -3.91 -6.57
N ALA A 130 -6.72 -4.32 -7.45
CA ALA A 130 -6.84 -5.73 -7.82
C ALA A 130 -5.51 -6.28 -8.38
N TYR A 131 -4.79 -5.47 -9.17
CA TYR A 131 -3.55 -5.86 -9.81
C TYR A 131 -2.32 -5.85 -8.88
N TYR A 132 -2.13 -4.77 -8.11
CA TYR A 132 -0.91 -4.56 -7.31
C TYR A 132 -0.98 -5.22 -5.93
N GLU A 133 -2.17 -5.39 -5.35
CA GLU A 133 -2.32 -5.98 -4.01
C GLU A 133 -1.62 -7.34 -3.82
N PRO A 134 -1.71 -8.32 -4.75
CA PRO A 134 -1.00 -9.59 -4.61
C PRO A 134 0.53 -9.49 -4.80
N GLN A 135 1.04 -8.36 -5.28
CA GLN A 135 2.47 -8.15 -5.57
C GLN A 135 3.20 -7.37 -4.47
N PHE A 136 2.46 -6.70 -3.60
CA PHE A 136 3.04 -5.91 -2.52
C PHE A 136 3.73 -6.78 -1.47
N SER A 137 4.84 -6.27 -0.95
CA SER A 137 5.56 -6.88 0.18
C SER A 137 4.61 -7.25 1.33
N PRO A 138 4.79 -8.44 1.95
CA PRO A 138 4.02 -8.83 3.13
C PRO A 138 4.30 -7.94 4.35
N SER A 139 5.42 -7.23 4.39
CA SER A 139 5.79 -6.34 5.50
C SER A 139 5.32 -4.89 5.29
N SER A 140 4.57 -4.62 4.21
CA SER A 140 3.87 -3.34 4.00
C SER A 140 2.40 -3.44 4.45
N HIS A 141 1.97 -2.57 5.37
CA HIS A 141 0.61 -2.64 5.94
C HIS A 141 -0.26 -1.41 5.67
N GLY A 142 0.34 -0.24 5.45
CA GLY A 142 -0.39 1.02 5.32
C GLY A 142 -1.32 1.05 4.10
N PHE A 143 -2.54 1.58 4.27
CA PHE A 143 -3.53 1.82 3.20
C PHE A 143 -3.89 0.60 2.32
N ARG A 144 -3.77 -0.62 2.85
CA ARG A 144 -4.09 -1.86 2.15
C ARG A 144 -5.39 -2.51 2.64
N PRO A 145 -6.18 -3.14 1.76
CA PRO A 145 -7.39 -3.85 2.17
C PRO A 145 -7.05 -5.02 3.10
N GLY A 146 -7.70 -5.06 4.27
CA GLY A 146 -7.48 -6.13 5.27
C GLY A 146 -6.20 -5.99 6.10
N ARG A 147 -5.45 -4.90 5.92
CA ARG A 147 -4.25 -4.57 6.71
C ARG A 147 -4.41 -3.23 7.41
N GLY A 148 -3.83 -3.12 8.59
CA GLY A 148 -3.93 -1.93 9.44
C GLY A 148 -2.89 -1.92 10.55
N CYS A 149 -3.00 -0.96 11.47
CA CYS A 149 -2.04 -0.78 12.55
C CYS A 149 -1.89 -2.06 13.41
N HIS A 150 -2.99 -2.70 13.76
CA HIS A 150 -2.97 -3.95 14.53
C HIS A 150 -2.25 -5.09 13.80
N THR A 151 -2.35 -5.17 12.47
CA THR A 151 -1.63 -6.22 11.71
C THR A 151 -0.12 -5.98 11.73
N ALA A 152 0.32 -4.72 11.66
CA ALA A 152 1.73 -4.37 11.74
C ALA A 152 2.29 -4.65 13.14
N LEU A 153 1.58 -4.24 14.19
CA LEU A 153 1.98 -4.50 15.57
C LEU A 153 2.01 -6.00 15.89
N SER A 154 1.07 -6.77 15.34
CA SER A 154 1.04 -8.23 15.50
C SER A 154 2.25 -8.89 14.84
N GLU A 155 2.65 -8.45 13.64
CA GLU A 155 3.88 -8.91 12.98
C GLU A 155 5.12 -8.60 13.83
N ILE A 156 5.24 -7.37 14.35
CA ILE A 156 6.35 -7.01 15.24
C ILE A 156 6.35 -7.91 16.48
N TYR A 157 5.21 -8.05 17.16
CA TYR A 157 5.12 -8.80 18.40
C TYR A 157 5.48 -10.29 18.24
N HIS A 158 4.99 -10.93 17.18
CA HIS A 158 5.21 -12.37 16.97
C HIS A 158 6.50 -12.70 16.22
N THR A 159 6.90 -11.84 15.29
CA THR A 159 8.06 -12.11 14.44
C THR A 159 9.33 -11.50 15.02
N TRP A 160 9.28 -10.33 15.68
CA TRP A 160 10.47 -9.58 16.09
C TRP A 160 11.07 -10.03 17.43
N ILE A 161 10.98 -11.31 17.75
CA ILE A 161 11.48 -11.89 19.00
C ILE A 161 13.00 -11.78 19.09
N GLY A 162 13.50 -11.36 20.25
CA GLY A 162 14.94 -11.27 20.54
C GLY A 162 15.66 -10.08 19.91
N THR A 163 14.92 -9.15 19.30
CA THR A 163 15.47 -7.90 18.75
C THR A 163 15.82 -6.95 19.89
N LYS A 164 17.02 -6.35 19.86
CA LYS A 164 17.47 -5.41 20.91
C LYS A 164 17.39 -3.95 20.45
N TRP A 165 17.62 -3.71 19.16
CA TRP A 165 17.65 -2.38 18.59
C TRP A 165 16.59 -2.25 17.51
N MET A 166 15.83 -1.17 17.58
CA MET A 166 14.88 -0.76 16.56
C MET A 166 15.23 0.64 16.10
N VAL A 167 15.18 0.83 14.79
CA VAL A 167 15.35 2.11 14.12
C VAL A 167 14.01 2.47 13.52
N GLU A 168 13.46 3.59 13.96
CA GLU A 168 12.28 4.22 13.38
C GLU A 168 12.74 5.26 12.38
N GLY A 169 12.11 5.28 11.21
CA GLY A 169 12.30 6.32 10.22
C GLY A 169 10.97 6.77 9.62
N ASP A 170 10.88 8.06 9.35
CA ASP A 170 9.74 8.68 8.66
C ASP A 170 10.20 9.19 7.30
N ILE A 171 9.42 8.90 6.25
CA ILE A 171 9.66 9.43 4.91
C ILE A 171 8.99 10.80 4.82
N ALA A 172 9.79 11.83 5.09
CA ALA A 172 9.33 13.21 5.06
C ALA A 172 8.61 13.54 3.74
N GLN A 173 7.39 14.05 3.86
CA GLN A 173 6.59 14.55 2.73
C GLN A 173 6.39 13.53 1.59
N CYS A 174 6.31 12.24 1.90
CA CYS A 174 6.18 11.20 0.87
C CYS A 174 5.04 11.44 -0.12
N PHE A 175 3.92 12.03 0.32
CA PHE A 175 2.79 12.36 -0.57
C PHE A 175 2.95 13.66 -1.36
N ASP A 176 3.69 14.63 -0.83
CA ASP A 176 3.83 15.98 -1.40
C ASP A 176 5.05 16.10 -2.34
N ALA A 177 6.00 15.16 -2.23
CA ALA A 177 7.27 15.17 -2.98
C ALA A 177 7.42 14.03 -4.01
N LEU A 178 6.34 13.31 -4.35
CA LEU A 178 6.42 12.25 -5.39
C LEU A 178 6.80 12.84 -6.75
N ASP A 179 7.85 12.32 -7.34
CA ASP A 179 8.22 12.60 -8.73
C ASP A 179 7.25 11.87 -9.68
N HIS A 180 6.51 12.65 -10.47
CA HIS A 180 5.52 12.12 -11.41
C HIS A 180 6.17 11.27 -12.50
N SER A 181 7.39 11.62 -12.95
CA SER A 181 8.10 10.89 -14.00
C SER A 181 8.49 9.49 -13.53
N VAL A 182 9.02 9.38 -12.31
CA VAL A 182 9.40 8.11 -11.68
C VAL A 182 8.16 7.27 -11.38
N LEU A 183 7.08 7.87 -10.89
CA LEU A 183 5.84 7.14 -10.66
C LEU A 183 5.26 6.56 -11.96
N LEU A 184 5.24 7.36 -13.03
CA LEU A 184 4.77 6.90 -14.34
C LEU A 184 5.69 5.84 -14.94
N SER A 185 7.01 5.94 -14.75
CA SER A 185 7.94 4.90 -15.20
C SER A 185 7.68 3.58 -14.48
N ILE A 186 7.51 3.59 -13.15
CA ILE A 186 7.17 2.40 -12.35
C ILE A 186 5.84 1.78 -12.83
N LEU A 187 4.83 2.61 -13.07
CA LEU A 187 3.54 2.13 -13.58
C LEU A 187 3.66 1.53 -14.99
N SER A 188 4.50 2.11 -15.84
CA SER A 188 4.70 1.67 -17.22
C SER A 188 5.38 0.30 -17.35
N GLU A 189 6.11 -0.15 -16.32
CA GLU A 189 6.68 -1.50 -16.31
C GLU A 189 5.58 -2.57 -16.40
N ASN A 190 4.47 -2.35 -15.69
CA ASN A 190 3.39 -3.32 -15.53
C ASN A 190 2.14 -2.99 -16.35
N ILE A 191 1.92 -1.73 -16.70
CA ILE A 191 0.72 -1.27 -17.40
C ILE A 191 1.12 -0.79 -18.80
N HIS A 192 0.83 -1.62 -19.80
CA HIS A 192 1.14 -1.35 -21.21
C HIS A 192 -0.06 -0.70 -21.89
N ASP A 193 -0.53 0.41 -21.34
CA ASP A 193 -1.61 1.22 -21.90
C ASP A 193 -1.33 2.72 -21.74
N GLY A 194 -0.82 3.33 -22.81
CA GLY A 194 -0.45 4.75 -22.82
C GLY A 194 -1.64 5.69 -22.57
N ARG A 195 -2.87 5.30 -22.94
CA ARG A 195 -4.07 6.13 -22.68
C ARG A 195 -4.38 6.18 -21.19
N PHE A 196 -4.22 5.05 -20.51
CA PHE A 196 -4.40 4.96 -19.07
C PHE A 196 -3.30 5.69 -18.30
N LEU A 197 -2.04 5.55 -18.72
CA LEU A 197 -0.93 6.29 -18.13
C LEU A 197 -1.10 7.80 -18.30
N ARG A 198 -1.51 8.27 -19.48
CA ARG A 198 -1.81 9.69 -19.73
C ARG A 198 -2.97 10.21 -18.87
N LEU A 199 -3.97 9.36 -18.60
CA LEU A 199 -5.07 9.71 -17.68
C LEU A 199 -4.56 9.89 -16.25
N ILE A 200 -3.65 9.03 -15.77
CA ILE A 200 -3.00 9.19 -14.46
C ILE A 200 -2.12 10.43 -14.43
N GLU A 201 -1.32 10.67 -15.47
CA GLU A 201 -0.51 11.88 -15.60
C GLU A 201 -1.36 13.14 -15.51
N GLY A 202 -2.48 13.18 -16.23
CA GLY A 202 -3.44 14.28 -16.15
C GLY A 202 -4.01 14.47 -14.74
N LEU A 203 -4.22 13.39 -13.99
CA LEU A 203 -4.70 13.46 -12.60
C LEU A 203 -3.65 14.10 -11.68
N LEU A 204 -2.38 13.71 -11.83
CA LEU A 204 -1.28 14.24 -11.03
C LEU A 204 -1.03 15.73 -11.33
N LYS A 205 -1.18 16.14 -12.61
CA LYS A 205 -1.04 17.52 -13.07
C LYS A 205 -2.28 18.40 -12.88
N ALA A 206 -3.41 17.83 -12.48
CA ALA A 206 -4.70 18.55 -12.38
C ALA A 206 -4.69 19.76 -11.44
N GLY A 207 -3.66 19.91 -10.60
CA GLY A 207 -3.51 21.07 -9.73
C GLY A 207 -4.49 21.06 -8.56
N TYR A 208 -4.48 22.15 -7.81
CA TYR A 208 -5.49 22.42 -6.78
C TYR A 208 -5.93 23.88 -6.85
N LEU A 209 -7.11 24.15 -6.29
CA LEU A 209 -7.72 25.46 -6.22
C LEU A 209 -7.77 25.89 -4.75
N GLU A 210 -7.18 27.04 -4.45
CA GLU A 210 -7.07 27.62 -3.11
C GLU A 210 -7.52 29.09 -3.19
N GLU A 211 -8.50 29.50 -2.38
CA GLU A 211 -9.05 30.86 -2.39
C GLU A 211 -9.41 31.39 -3.80
N TRP A 212 -10.00 30.54 -4.65
CA TRP A 212 -10.35 30.86 -6.05
C TRP A 212 -9.15 31.12 -6.99
N ARG A 213 -7.94 30.78 -6.55
CA ARG A 213 -6.73 30.81 -7.37
C ARG A 213 -6.30 29.39 -7.73
N TYR A 214 -5.96 29.19 -9.01
CA TYR A 214 -5.44 27.92 -9.51
C TYR A 214 -3.93 27.81 -9.21
N HIS A 215 -3.53 26.67 -8.66
CA HIS A 215 -2.13 26.31 -8.41
C HIS A 215 -1.81 25.01 -9.14
N ALA A 216 -0.76 25.02 -9.97
CA ALA A 216 -0.24 23.81 -10.60
C ALA A 216 0.49 22.94 -9.57
N THR A 217 0.25 21.63 -9.61
CA THR A 217 0.97 20.65 -8.78
C THR A 217 2.19 20.19 -9.56
N TYR A 218 3.38 20.70 -9.22
CA TYR A 218 4.65 20.32 -9.86
C TYR A 218 5.25 19.02 -9.30
N SER A 219 4.88 18.64 -8.07
CA SER A 219 5.31 17.41 -7.40
C SER A 219 4.23 16.95 -6.40
N GLY A 220 4.21 15.66 -6.10
CA GLY A 220 3.28 15.09 -5.15
C GLY A 220 1.91 14.73 -5.74
N SER A 221 1.10 14.04 -4.96
CA SER A 221 -0.27 13.67 -5.31
C SER A 221 -1.26 14.56 -4.55
N PRO A 222 -2.40 14.96 -5.14
CA PRO A 222 -3.42 15.75 -4.42
C PRO A 222 -3.80 15.09 -3.09
N GLN A 223 -3.49 15.75 -1.97
CA GLN A 223 -3.70 15.19 -0.64
C GLN A 223 -5.21 15.07 -0.38
N GLY A 224 -5.76 13.86 -0.40
CA GLY A 224 -7.22 13.62 -0.35
C GLY A 224 -7.81 12.94 -1.59
N GLY A 225 -6.99 12.69 -2.62
CA GLY A 225 -7.36 11.81 -3.73
C GLY A 225 -7.54 10.37 -3.26
N ILE A 226 -8.60 9.71 -3.74
CA ILE A 226 -8.91 8.31 -3.37
C ILE A 226 -7.83 7.36 -3.90
N LEU A 227 -7.21 7.72 -5.03
CA LEU A 227 -6.16 6.95 -5.68
C LEU A 227 -4.76 7.17 -5.07
N SER A 228 -4.56 8.29 -4.37
CA SER A 228 -3.26 8.76 -3.90
C SER A 228 -2.53 7.81 -2.95
N PRO A 229 -3.20 7.21 -1.93
CA PRO A 229 -2.53 6.26 -1.03
C PRO A 229 -2.04 5.00 -1.76
N LEU A 230 -2.78 4.54 -2.76
CA LEU A 230 -2.38 3.38 -3.56
C LEU A 230 -1.16 3.70 -4.44
N LEU A 231 -1.13 4.87 -5.07
CA LEU A 231 0.00 5.30 -5.89
C LEU A 231 1.28 5.46 -5.05
N ALA A 232 1.19 6.01 -3.85
CA ALA A 232 2.32 6.08 -2.93
C ALA A 232 2.83 4.69 -2.52
N ASN A 233 1.93 3.74 -2.26
CA ASN A 233 2.31 2.36 -1.99
C ASN A 233 3.00 1.69 -3.19
N ILE A 234 2.53 1.92 -4.42
CA ILE A 234 3.19 1.41 -5.64
C ILE A 234 4.60 1.99 -5.78
N TYR A 235 4.77 3.26 -5.47
CA TYR A 235 6.08 3.92 -5.49
C TYR A 235 7.02 3.31 -4.44
N LEU A 236 6.56 3.22 -3.19
CA LEU A 236 7.35 2.72 -2.06
C LEU A 236 7.58 1.20 -2.10
N ASP A 237 6.78 0.43 -2.85
CA ASP A 237 7.01 -1.00 -3.04
C ASP A 237 8.38 -1.28 -3.70
N LYS A 238 8.90 -0.34 -4.50
CA LYS A 238 10.28 -0.43 -5.03
C LYS A 238 11.33 -0.35 -3.93
N LEU A 239 11.10 0.50 -2.93
CA LEU A 239 11.95 0.58 -1.73
C LEU A 239 11.82 -0.71 -0.91
N ASP A 240 10.59 -1.17 -0.67
CA ASP A 240 10.33 -2.41 0.09
C ASP A 240 11.08 -3.60 -0.53
N LYS A 241 10.95 -3.78 -1.84
CA LYS A 241 11.66 -4.83 -2.59
C LYS A 241 13.17 -4.67 -2.55
N PHE A 242 13.70 -3.45 -2.62
CA PHE A 242 15.13 -3.21 -2.47
C PHE A 242 15.64 -3.61 -1.08
N VAL A 243 14.89 -3.27 -0.03
CA VAL A 243 15.22 -3.66 1.34
C VAL A 243 15.21 -5.19 1.49
N GLU A 244 14.17 -5.86 0.99
CA GLU A 244 14.03 -7.32 1.10
C GLU A 244 15.05 -8.11 0.28
N THR A 245 15.39 -7.64 -0.92
CA THR A 245 16.27 -8.39 -1.84
C THR A 245 17.74 -8.07 -1.64
N THR A 246 18.08 -6.84 -1.25
CA THR A 246 19.47 -6.38 -1.21
C THR A 246 19.95 -6.19 0.23
N LEU A 247 19.22 -5.41 1.04
CA LEU A 247 19.68 -5.07 2.39
C LEU A 247 19.49 -6.23 3.36
N ALA A 248 18.33 -6.87 3.37
CA ALA A 248 18.02 -7.94 4.31
C ALA A 248 19.01 -9.11 4.18
N PRO A 249 19.38 -9.62 2.99
CA PRO A 249 20.39 -10.66 2.86
C PRO A 249 21.80 -10.19 3.21
N ALA A 250 22.17 -8.94 2.88
CA ALA A 250 23.50 -8.40 3.16
C ALA A 250 23.79 -8.20 4.66
N TYR A 251 22.78 -7.76 5.42
CA TYR A 251 22.90 -7.47 6.84
C TYR A 251 22.45 -8.62 7.76
N THR A 252 21.82 -9.65 7.20
CA THR A 252 21.47 -10.87 7.93
C THR A 252 22.65 -11.83 7.97
N ARG A 253 23.09 -12.20 9.18
CA ARG A 253 24.25 -13.06 9.42
C ARG A 253 23.95 -14.12 10.46
N GLY A 254 24.52 -15.31 10.28
CA GLY A 254 24.41 -16.43 11.19
C GLY A 254 23.06 -17.16 11.10
N GLU A 255 23.09 -18.49 11.22
CA GLU A 255 21.86 -19.29 11.23
C GLU A 255 21.18 -19.28 12.60
N ARG A 256 21.98 -19.43 13.66
CA ARG A 256 21.55 -19.51 15.05
C ARG A 256 22.45 -18.65 15.93
N ARG A 257 21.86 -18.02 16.95
CA ARG A 257 22.62 -17.33 18.00
C ARG A 257 23.45 -18.34 18.78
N ARG A 258 24.65 -17.95 19.16
CA ARG A 258 25.50 -18.68 20.10
C ARG A 258 24.80 -18.83 21.45
N VAL A 259 25.00 -19.96 22.10
CA VAL A 259 24.58 -20.16 23.50
C VAL A 259 25.39 -19.24 24.40
N ASN A 260 24.73 -18.58 25.34
CA ASN A 260 25.38 -17.68 26.28
C ASN A 260 26.39 -18.47 27.15
N PRO A 261 27.70 -18.17 27.14
CA PRO A 261 28.71 -18.98 27.84
C PRO A 261 28.46 -19.21 29.34
N PRO A 262 28.05 -18.20 30.14
CA PRO A 262 27.69 -18.38 31.54
C PRO A 262 26.48 -19.30 31.73
N TYR A 263 25.45 -19.16 30.90
CA TYR A 263 24.28 -20.04 30.92
C TYR A 263 24.67 -21.49 30.63
N GLY A 264 25.49 -21.72 29.59
CA GLY A 264 25.97 -23.05 29.21
C GLY A 264 26.91 -23.68 30.25
N ALA A 265 27.65 -22.87 31.02
CA ALA A 265 28.47 -23.35 32.14
C ALA A 265 27.59 -23.82 33.32
N LEU A 266 26.59 -23.03 33.70
CA LEU A 266 25.62 -23.40 34.74
C LEU A 266 24.82 -24.64 34.35
N GLN A 267 24.39 -24.72 33.08
CA GLN A 267 23.66 -25.88 32.56
C GLN A 267 24.46 -27.17 32.68
N ARG A 268 25.74 -27.15 32.28
CA ARG A 268 26.64 -28.32 32.40
C ARG A 268 26.83 -28.72 33.86
N ARG A 269 27.11 -27.74 34.73
CA ARG A 269 27.31 -27.99 36.16
C ARG A 269 26.05 -28.55 36.85
N ALA A 270 24.87 -28.04 36.50
CA ALA A 270 23.60 -28.56 36.99
C ALA A 270 23.32 -29.99 36.50
N LEU A 271 23.69 -30.33 35.25
CA LEU A 271 23.59 -31.69 34.73
C LEU A 271 24.53 -32.65 35.45
N ASP A 272 25.77 -32.25 35.71
CA ASP A 272 26.76 -33.08 36.41
C ASP A 272 26.34 -33.33 37.87
N LEU A 273 25.89 -32.31 38.60
CA LEU A 273 25.39 -32.45 39.97
C LEU A 273 24.17 -33.37 40.07
N ARG A 274 23.30 -33.35 39.04
CA ARG A 274 22.14 -34.25 38.96
C ARG A 274 22.58 -35.70 38.74
N LYS A 275 23.63 -35.93 37.96
CA LYS A 275 24.23 -37.28 37.76
C LYS A 275 24.86 -37.80 39.05
N THR A 276 25.47 -36.93 39.86
CA THR A 276 26.06 -37.31 41.16
C THR A 276 25.05 -37.37 42.31
N GLY A 277 23.74 -37.25 42.04
CA GLY A 277 22.68 -37.37 43.04
C GLY A 277 22.41 -36.12 43.89
N LYS A 278 23.13 -35.01 43.68
CA LYS A 278 22.99 -33.75 44.41
C LYS A 278 21.89 -32.87 43.82
N ARG A 279 20.64 -33.24 44.09
CA ARG A 279 19.45 -32.61 43.46
C ARG A 279 19.24 -31.15 43.88
N GLU A 280 19.40 -30.83 45.16
CA GLU A 280 19.19 -29.46 45.68
C GLU A 280 20.20 -28.46 45.11
N GLU A 281 21.48 -28.83 45.05
CA GLU A 281 22.53 -28.01 44.42
C GLU A 281 22.26 -27.81 42.90
N ALA A 282 21.73 -28.83 42.22
CA ALA A 282 21.35 -28.70 40.81
C ALA A 282 20.13 -27.77 40.60
N GLU A 283 19.21 -27.74 41.55
CA GLU A 283 18.00 -26.92 41.49
C GLU A 283 18.32 -25.43 41.75
N THR A 284 19.21 -25.13 42.69
CA THR A 284 19.69 -23.76 42.91
C THR A 284 20.38 -23.18 41.67
N LEU A 285 21.21 -23.97 40.97
CA LEU A 285 21.81 -23.55 39.70
C LEU A 285 20.76 -23.33 38.60
N ARG A 286 19.68 -24.11 38.56
CA ARG A 286 18.57 -23.87 37.63
C ARG A 286 17.85 -22.57 37.94
N HIS A 287 17.64 -22.24 39.21
CA HIS A 287 17.07 -20.94 39.58
C HIS A 287 17.98 -19.80 39.13
N GLN A 288 19.30 -19.92 39.28
CA GLN A 288 20.26 -18.93 38.77
C GLN A 288 20.21 -18.81 37.23
N MET A 289 19.99 -19.92 36.52
CA MET A 289 19.83 -19.90 35.06
C MET A 289 18.61 -19.11 34.59
N GLN A 290 17.54 -19.02 35.38
CA GLN A 290 16.35 -18.24 35.02
C GLN A 290 16.63 -16.74 34.94
N CYS A 291 17.67 -16.26 35.63
CA CYS A 291 18.11 -14.86 35.59
C CYS A 291 19.01 -14.56 34.38
N LEU A 292 19.40 -15.57 33.59
CA LEU A 292 20.33 -15.42 32.46
C LEU A 292 19.65 -15.78 31.14
N PRO A 293 19.90 -15.00 30.07
CA PRO A 293 19.44 -15.38 28.75
C PRO A 293 20.17 -16.65 28.30
N SER A 294 19.42 -17.59 27.72
CA SER A 294 19.95 -18.86 27.22
C SER A 294 20.85 -18.70 25.99
N LEU A 295 20.58 -17.68 25.18
CA LEU A 295 21.35 -17.30 24.00
C LEU A 295 22.09 -15.99 24.26
N ASP A 296 23.27 -15.83 23.65
CA ASP A 296 24.07 -14.61 23.75
C ASP A 296 23.32 -13.44 23.09
N PRO A 297 22.90 -12.40 23.85
CA PRO A 297 22.19 -11.25 23.29
C PRO A 297 23.09 -10.33 22.45
N THR A 298 24.41 -10.49 22.53
CA THR A 298 25.42 -9.63 21.90
C THR A 298 26.29 -10.39 20.90
N ASP A 299 25.83 -11.56 20.44
CA ASP A 299 26.56 -12.40 19.50
C ASP A 299 26.95 -11.63 18.22
N PRO A 300 28.25 -11.35 17.98
CA PRO A 300 28.69 -10.63 16.79
C PRO A 300 28.51 -11.46 15.51
N GLY A 301 28.38 -12.78 15.64
CA GLY A 301 28.14 -13.71 14.53
C GLY A 301 26.68 -13.83 14.11
N TYR A 302 25.74 -13.25 14.87
CA TYR A 302 24.31 -13.33 14.58
C TYR A 302 23.67 -11.96 14.46
N ARG A 303 23.08 -11.68 13.30
CA ARG A 303 22.28 -10.47 13.05
C ARG A 303 21.10 -10.84 12.17
N ARG A 304 19.89 -10.40 12.52
CA ARG A 304 18.70 -10.55 11.67
C ARG A 304 18.16 -9.17 11.37
N MET A 305 18.27 -8.74 10.12
CA MET A 305 17.61 -7.51 9.70
C MET A 305 16.13 -7.81 9.46
N ARG A 306 15.26 -7.14 10.19
CA ARG A 306 13.81 -7.17 9.98
C ARG A 306 13.35 -5.79 9.54
N TYR A 307 12.36 -5.76 8.67
CA TYR A 307 11.83 -4.54 8.08
C TYR A 307 10.31 -4.58 8.10
N LEU A 308 9.67 -3.46 8.41
CA LEU A 308 8.23 -3.29 8.32
C LEU A 308 7.90 -1.85 7.96
N ARG A 309 6.91 -1.64 7.10
CA ARG A 309 6.44 -0.32 6.68
C ARG A 309 4.94 -0.12 6.95
N TYR A 310 4.62 1.03 7.52
CA TYR A 310 3.26 1.53 7.71
C TYR A 310 3.11 2.91 7.06
N ALA A 311 2.64 2.94 5.82
CA ALA A 311 2.52 4.17 5.03
C ALA A 311 3.88 4.87 4.85
N ASP A 312 4.07 6.01 5.51
CA ASP A 312 5.29 6.84 5.46
C ASP A 312 6.29 6.44 6.54
N ASP A 313 5.81 5.79 7.61
CA ASP A 313 6.64 5.29 8.71
C ASP A 313 7.21 3.92 8.36
N TRP A 314 8.47 3.69 8.69
CA TRP A 314 9.09 2.38 8.61
C TRP A 314 9.90 2.08 9.87
N LEU A 315 9.97 0.80 10.19
CA LEU A 315 10.74 0.26 11.30
C LEU A 315 11.72 -0.75 10.74
N SER A 316 12.96 -0.67 11.22
CA SER A 316 13.98 -1.69 10.98
C SER A 316 14.52 -2.20 12.32
N ALA A 317 14.77 -3.49 12.40
CA ALA A 317 15.15 -4.17 13.63
C ALA A 317 16.37 -5.05 13.40
N THR A 318 17.27 -5.11 14.41
CA THR A 318 18.45 -6.00 14.44
C THR A 318 18.67 -6.65 15.79
#